data_AF-A0A527ZTC2-F1
#
_entry.id   AF-A0A527ZTC2-F1
#
_cell.length_a   1.000
_cell.length_b   1.000
_cell.length_c   1.000
_cell.angle_alpha   90.00
_cell.angle_beta   90.00
_cell.angle_gamma   90.00
#
_symmetry.space_group_name_H-M   'P 1'
#
loop_
_entity.id
_entity.type
_entity.pdbx_description
1 polymer ?
#
loop_
_entity_poly.entity_id
_entity_poly.type
_entity_poly.pdbx_seq_one_letter_code
_entity_poly.pdbx_strand_id
1 'polypeptide(L)' 'MTAKPSLPASMAAVLLTGHGGPEKLVYRTDVKVPSPAAGEVLVKVTACGMN' A
#
# COMPACT_ATOMS: atom_id res chain seq x y z
N MET A 1 24.38 -13.69 3.40
CA MET A 1 23.49 -12.63 2.88
C MET A 1 22.17 -13.30 2.53
N THR A 2 21.07 -12.95 3.19
CA THR A 2 19.74 -13.47 2.84
C THR A 2 19.29 -12.83 1.53
N ALA A 3 18.76 -13.63 0.60
CA ALA A 3 18.22 -13.13 -0.65
C ALA A 3 17.08 -12.14 -0.36
N LYS A 4 17.13 -10.96 -0.99
CA LYS A 4 16.05 -9.97 -0.91
C LYS A 4 14.80 -10.61 -1.52
N PRO A 5 13.69 -10.75 -0.79
CA PRO A 5 12.46 -11.30 -1.35
C PRO A 5 12.02 -10.46 -2.54
N SER A 6 11.57 -11.10 -3.62
CA SER A 6 10.95 -10.38 -4.73
C SER A 6 9.70 -9.67 -4.23
N LEU A 7 9.55 -8.40 -4.60
CA LEU A 7 8.35 -7.64 -4.28
C LEU A 7 7.21 -8.08 -5.19
N PRO A 8 5.97 -8.17 -4.69
CA PRO A 8 4.81 -8.42 -5.55
C PRO A 8 4.56 -7.21 -6.45
N ALA A 9 3.93 -7.45 -7.60
CA ALA A 9 3.54 -6.36 -8.51
C ALA A 9 2.37 -5.52 -7.96
N SER A 10 1.52 -6.12 -7.13
CA SER A 10 0.39 -5.48 -6.47
C SER A 10 0.38 -5.70 -4.95
N MET A 11 -0.39 -4.88 -4.25
CA MET A 11 -0.59 -4.91 -2.81
C MET A 11 -2.07 -4.75 -2.45
N ALA A 12 -2.40 -5.12 -1.21
CA ALA A 12 -3.66 -4.78 -0.60
C ALA A 12 -3.65 -3.34 -0.06
N ALA A 13 -4.69 -2.57 -0.33
CA ALA A 13 -4.89 -1.23 0.22
C ALA A 13 -6.37 -0.89 0.34
N VAL A 14 -6.69 0.05 1.24
CA VAL A 14 -8.02 0.68 1.34
C VAL A 14 -7.96 2.01 0.61
N LEU A 15 -8.77 2.17 -0.44
CA LEU A 15 -8.80 3.36 -1.29
C LEU A 15 -9.98 4.24 -0.92
N LEU A 16 -9.73 5.53 -0.67
CA LEU A 16 -10.78 6.54 -0.63
C LEU A 16 -11.19 6.89 -2.06
N THR A 17 -12.45 6.62 -2.40
CA THR A 17 -12.98 6.77 -3.77
C THR A 17 -13.84 8.02 -3.97
N GLY A 18 -14.05 8.81 -2.92
CA GLY A 18 -14.80 10.06 -2.94
C GLY A 18 -15.24 10.47 -1.53
N HIS A 19 -15.94 11.60 -1.42
CA HIS A 19 -16.57 12.02 -0.17
C HIS A 19 -17.78 11.13 0.18
N GLY A 20 -18.00 10.86 1.46
CA GLY A 20 -19.10 10.02 1.95
C GLY A 20 -18.74 9.30 3.25
N GLY A 21 -19.47 8.23 3.54
CA GLY A 21 -19.23 7.35 4.67
C GLY A 21 -18.23 6.21 4.34
N PRO A 22 -18.18 5.17 5.19
CA PRO A 22 -17.28 4.03 5.01
C PRO A 22 -17.42 3.29 3.67
N GLU A 23 -18.57 3.41 2.99
CA GLU A 23 -18.76 2.86 1.64
C GLU A 23 -17.83 3.45 0.59
N LYS A 24 -17.21 4.61 0.87
CA LYS A 24 -16.18 5.21 0.02
C LYS A 24 -14.78 4.66 0.26
N LEU A 25 -14.58 3.84 1.29
CA LEU A 25 -13.35 3.14 1.58
C LEU A 25 -13.41 1.73 0.97
N VAL A 26 -12.73 1.54 -0.16
CA VAL A 26 -12.78 0.28 -0.91
C VAL A 26 -11.49 -0.52 -0.71
N TYR A 27 -11.60 -1.71 -0.13
CA TYR A 27 -10.50 -2.65 -0.04
C TYR A 27 -10.21 -3.29 -1.42
N ARG A 28 -8.97 -3.17 -1.90
CA ARG A 28 -8.49 -3.76 -3.15
C ARG A 28 -7.18 -4.50 -2.94
N THR A 29 -6.92 -5.52 -3.74
CA THR A 29 -5.70 -6.37 -3.69
C THR A 29 -4.81 -6.24 -4.94
N ASP A 30 -5.21 -5.40 -5.89
CA ASP A 30 -4.59 -5.23 -7.21
C ASP A 30 -3.97 -3.84 -7.39
N VAL A 31 -3.72 -3.13 -6.30
CA VAL A 31 -3.10 -1.80 -6.31
C VAL A 31 -1.60 -1.96 -6.56
N LYS A 32 -1.01 -1.22 -7.49
CA LYS A 32 0.43 -1.35 -7.81
C LYS A 32 1.29 -1.02 -6.59
N VAL A 33 2.31 -1.85 -6.35
CA VAL A 33 3.37 -1.51 -5.38
C VAL A 33 4.16 -0.32 -5.94
N PRO A 34 4.34 0.78 -5.19
CA PRO A 34 5.08 1.94 -5.68
C PRO A 34 6.58 1.65 -5.75
N SER A 35 7.24 2.30 -6.71
CA SER A 35 8.72 2.31 -6.79
C SER A 35 9.22 3.60 -6.15
N PRO A 36 10.08 3.54 -5.11
CA PRO A 36 10.60 4.75 -4.47
C PRO A 36 11.50 5.54 -5.43
N ALA A 37 11.40 6.86 -5.39
CA ALA A 37 12.31 7.77 -6.06
C ALA A 37 13.66 7.88 -5.32
N ALA A 38 14.58 8.68 -5.87
CA ALA A 38 15.85 8.95 -5.21
C ALA A 38 15.63 9.63 -3.85
N GLY A 39 16.18 9.03 -2.79
CA GLY A 39 16.01 9.53 -1.41
C GLY A 39 14.78 8.99 -0.67
N GLU A 40 13.93 8.19 -1.33
CA GLU A 40 12.77 7.56 -0.70
C GLU A 40 13.05 6.09 -0.31
N VAL A 41 12.20 5.55 0.57
CA VAL A 41 12.23 4.13 0.96
C VAL A 41 10.87 3.50 0.75
N LEU A 42 10.86 2.20 0.41
CA LEU A 42 9.65 1.38 0.37
C LEU A 42 9.52 0.60 1.68
N VAL A 43 8.42 0.78 2.39
CA VAL A 43 8.16 0.14 3.68
C VAL A 43 7.07 -0.92 3.54
N LYS A 44 7.32 -2.12 4.08
CA LYS A 44 6.25 -3.11 4.31
C LYS A 44 5.51 -2.74 5.59
N VAL A 45 4.34 -2.14 5.45
CA VAL A 45 3.50 -1.71 6.57
C VAL A 45 3.09 -2.93 7.41
N THR A 46 3.36 -2.90 8.72
CA THR A 46 2.90 -3.91 9.69
C THR A 46 1.82 -3.39 10.62
N ALA A 47 1.77 -2.07 10.84
CA ALA A 47 0.73 -1.37 11.59
C ALA A 47 0.61 0.08 11.10
N CYS A 48 -0.58 0.67 11.22
CA CYS A 48 -0.86 2.07 10.91
C CYS A 48 -1.94 2.58 11.89
N GLY A 49 -1.77 3.80 12.42
CA GLY A 49 -2.73 4.39 13.35
C GLY A 49 -3.95 4.96 12.63
N MET A 50 -5.12 4.90 13.27
CA MET A 50 -6.28 5.71 12.88
C MET A 50 -6.09 7.14 13.41
N ASN A 51 -6.56 8.12 12.64
CA ASN A 51 -6.56 9.54 13.01
C ASN A 51 -7.93 10.14 12.73
#